data_AF-A0AAN8WZ07-F1
#
_entry.id   AF-A0AAN8WZ07-F1
#
_cell.length_a   1.000
_cell.length_b   1.000
_cell.length_c   1.000
_cell.angle_alpha   90.00
_cell.angle_beta   90.00
_cell.angle_gamma   90.00
#
_symmetry.space_group_name_H-M   'P 1'
#
loop_
_entity.id
_entity.type
_entity.pdbx_description
1 polymer ?
#
loop_
_entity_poly.entity_id
_entity_poly.type
_entity_poly.pdbx_seq_one_letter_code
_entity_poly.pdbx_strand_id
1 'polypeptide(L)'
;MTVERSYAVVGVLEELLLTRKVLENYLPKFFVGFSIEEDTVQKNKGPHKLETSEYTNMGLRKALKEDVEFYEYARQRLHAQA
;
A
#
# COMPACT_ATOMS: atom_id res chain seq x y z
N MET A 1 10.85 -11.05 -9.44
CA MET A 1 11.44 -10.22 -8.36
C MET A 1 11.32 -10.92 -7.01
N THR A 2 12.18 -10.63 -6.02
CA THR A 2 12.14 -11.25 -4.67
C THR A 2 10.75 -11.17 -4.04
N VAL A 3 10.05 -10.06 -4.27
CA VAL A 3 8.72 -9.78 -3.71
C VAL A 3 7.63 -10.76 -4.17
N GLU A 4 7.71 -11.27 -5.40
CA GLU A 4 6.74 -12.25 -5.92
C GLU A 4 6.92 -13.62 -5.29
N ARG A 5 8.17 -14.00 -5.00
CA ARG A 5 8.53 -15.34 -4.54
C ARG A 5 8.49 -15.46 -3.03
N SER A 6 8.79 -14.38 -2.32
CA SER A 6 8.99 -14.40 -0.86
C SER A 6 7.79 -13.86 -0.08
N TYR A 7 6.90 -13.09 -0.71
CA TYR A 7 5.74 -12.50 -0.03
C TYR A 7 4.44 -12.95 -0.67
N ALA A 8 3.57 -13.57 0.13
CA ALA A 8 2.27 -14.08 -0.32
C ALA A 8 1.34 -12.94 -0.77
N VAL A 9 1.24 -11.88 0.04
CA VAL A 9 0.45 -10.68 -0.20
C VAL A 9 1.33 -9.46 0.11
N VAL A 10 1.23 -8.44 -0.72
CA VAL A 10 1.89 -7.15 -0.51
C VAL A 10 0.82 -6.07 -0.60
N GLY A 11 0.62 -5.36 0.50
CA GLY A 11 -0.39 -4.32 0.62
C GLY A 11 0.14 -2.93 0.31
N VAL A 12 -0.80 -2.01 0.15
CA VAL A 12 -0.55 -0.57 0.00
C VAL A 12 -1.29 0.17 1.10
N LEU A 13 -0.64 1.16 1.72
CA LEU A 13 -1.19 1.85 2.90
C LEU A 13 -2.47 2.64 2.55
N GLU A 14 -2.49 3.23 1.36
CA GLU A 14 -3.60 3.97 0.78
C GLU A 14 -4.84 3.08 0.55
N GLU A 15 -4.63 1.77 0.34
CA GLU A 15 -5.66 0.78 0.05
C GLU A 15 -5.66 -0.33 1.13
N LEU A 16 -5.58 0.08 2.39
CA LEU A 16 -5.49 -0.84 3.54
C LEU A 16 -6.70 -1.79 3.66
N LEU A 17 -7.90 -1.30 3.34
CA LEU A 17 -9.13 -2.11 3.34
C LEU A 17 -9.09 -3.21 2.26
N LEU A 18 -8.51 -2.90 1.09
CA LEU A 18 -8.31 -3.89 0.03
C LEU A 18 -7.28 -4.93 0.46
N THR A 19 -6.17 -4.48 1.05
CA THR A 19 -5.13 -5.35 1.61
C THR A 19 -5.70 -6.33 2.63
N ARG A 20 -6.57 -5.84 3.53
CA ARG A 20 -7.29 -6.69 4.49
C ARG A 20 -8.13 -7.75 3.79
N LYS A 21 -8.95 -7.37 2.81
CA LYS A 21 -9.82 -8.31 2.06
C LYS A 21 -8.99 -9.42 1.40
N VAL A 22 -7.87 -9.07 0.78
CA VAL A 22 -6.95 -10.05 0.18
C VAL A 22 -6.37 -10.98 1.23
N LEU A 23 -5.95 -10.46 2.38
CA LEU A 23 -5.43 -11.27 3.49
C LEU A 23 -6.50 -12.21 4.10
N GLU A 24 -7.75 -11.75 4.23
CA GLU A 24 -8.89 -12.56 4.67
C GLU A 24 -9.11 -13.77 3.75
N ASN A 25 -9.05 -13.54 2.43
CA ASN A 25 -9.20 -14.60 1.44
C ASN A 25 -8.00 -15.57 1.41
N TYR A 26 -6.78 -15.03 1.55
CA TYR A 26 -5.55 -15.82 1.41
C TYR A 26 -5.20 -16.60 2.68
N LEU A 27 -5.46 -16.02 3.86
CA LEU A 27 -5.11 -16.58 5.18
C LEU A 27 -6.30 -16.51 6.15
N PRO A 28 -7.43 -17.19 5.84
CA PRO A 28 -8.66 -17.04 6.59
C PRO A 28 -8.54 -17.44 8.06
N LYS A 29 -7.67 -18.40 8.40
CA LYS A 29 -7.43 -18.83 9.79
C LYS A 29 -6.96 -17.69 10.71
N PHE A 30 -6.31 -16.67 10.15
CA PHE A 30 -5.73 -15.57 10.91
C PHE A 30 -6.53 -14.27 10.78
N PHE A 31 -7.13 -14.03 9.61
CA PHE A 31 -7.72 -12.74 9.30
C PHE A 31 -9.25 -12.74 9.26
N VAL A 32 -9.94 -13.90 9.30
CA VAL A 32 -11.41 -13.92 9.35
C VAL A 32 -11.93 -13.15 10.57
N GLY A 33 -12.79 -12.16 10.32
CA GLY A 33 -13.38 -11.32 11.35
C GLY A 33 -12.47 -10.19 11.86
N PHE A 34 -11.27 -10.03 11.30
CA PHE A 34 -10.36 -8.95 11.65
C PHE A 34 -10.90 -7.61 11.12
N SER A 35 -11.42 -6.73 11.98
CA SER A 35 -11.88 -5.42 11.56
C SER A 35 -10.80 -4.34 11.71
N ILE A 36 -10.59 -3.56 10.65
CA ILE A 36 -9.85 -2.30 10.73
C ILE A 36 -10.89 -1.21 10.92
N GLU A 37 -10.85 -0.54 12.08
CA GLU A 37 -11.69 0.64 12.31
C GLU A 37 -11.30 1.74 11.32
N GLU A 38 -12.28 2.39 10.68
CA GLU A 38 -12.02 3.46 9.71
C GLU A 38 -11.18 4.61 10.31
N ASP A 39 -11.32 4.86 11.61
CA ASP A 39 -10.52 5.84 12.36
C ASP A 39 -9.02 5.51 12.38
N THR A 40 -8.65 4.23 12.27
CA THR A 40 -7.24 3.82 12.17
C THR A 40 -6.61 4.28 10.86
N VAL A 41 -7.39 4.36 9.77
CA VAL A 41 -6.93 4.88 8.47
C VAL A 41 -6.65 6.38 8.55
N GLN A 42 -7.40 7.12 9.37
CA GLN A 42 -7.21 8.56 9.57
C GLN A 42 -5.95 8.89 10.40
N LYS A 43 -5.45 7.94 11.21
CA LYS A 43 -4.20 8.10 12.00
C LYS A 43 -2.93 8.16 11.16
N ASN A 44 -3.00 7.84 9.87
CA ASN A 44 -1.86 7.97 8.94
C ASN A 44 -1.51 9.43 8.59
N LYS A 45 -2.24 10.40 9.12
CA LYS A 45 -1.91 11.83 8.98
C LYS A 45 -0.83 12.21 10.00
N GLY A 46 0.38 12.47 9.51
CA GLY A 46 1.44 13.08 10.32
C GLY A 46 1.08 14.52 10.73
N PRO A 47 1.61 15.03 11.85
CA PRO A 47 1.24 16.35 12.41
C PRO A 47 1.63 17.54 11.51
N HIS A 48 2.56 17.36 10.58
CA HIS A 48 3.01 18.39 9.64
C HIS A 48 3.20 17.80 8.24
N LYS A 49 2.11 17.75 7.47
CA LYS A 49 2.23 17.59 6.03
C LYS A 49 2.58 18.96 5.44
N LEU A 50 3.86 19.17 5.13
CA LEU A 50 4.31 20.35 4.40
C LEU A 50 3.83 20.23 2.95
N GLU A 51 3.11 21.24 2.46
CA GLU A 51 2.83 21.32 1.03
C GLU A 51 4.14 21.51 0.29
N THR A 52 4.48 20.51 -0.53
CA THR A 52 5.74 20.47 -1.28
C THR A 52 5.51 21.09 -2.65
N SER A 53 6.45 21.90 -3.15
CA SER A 53 6.31 22.53 -4.46
C SER A 53 6.25 21.50 -5.59
N GLU A 54 5.51 21.81 -6.65
CA GLU A 54 5.42 20.99 -7.87
C GLU A 54 6.80 20.66 -8.45
N TYR A 55 7.72 21.63 -8.47
CA TYR A 55 9.10 21.43 -8.93
C TYR A 55 9.84 20.37 -8.12
N THR A 56 9.71 20.41 -6.79
CA THR A 56 10.34 19.43 -5.89
C THR A 56 9.73 18.05 -6.07
N ASN A 57 8.39 17.96 -6.19
CA ASN A 57 7.70 16.70 -6.46
C ASN A 57 8.13 16.08 -7.79
N MET A 58 8.29 16.89 -8.84
CA MET A 58 8.78 16.41 -10.14
C MET A 58 10.22 15.88 -10.05
N GLY A 59 11.09 16.60 -9.33
CA GLY A 59 12.45 16.14 -9.05
C GLY A 59 12.47 14.81 -8.30
N LEU A 60 11.66 14.67 -7.25
CA LEU A 60 11.53 13.45 -6.46
C LEU A 60 10.99 12.28 -7.30
N ARG A 61 9.94 12.49 -8.11
CA ARG A 61 9.40 11.45 -9.01
C ARG A 61 10.44 10.95 -10.01
N LYS A 62 11.31 11.83 -10.49
CA LYS A 62 12.40 11.44 -11.40
C LYS A 62 13.50 10.67 -10.67
N ALA A 63 13.85 11.10 -9.45
CA ALA A 63 14.88 10.45 -8.64
C ALA A 63 14.44 9.06 -8.12
N LEU A 64 13.16 8.94 -7.72
CA LEU A 64 12.54 7.74 -7.15
C LEU A 64 11.74 6.96 -8.21
N LYS A 65 12.16 7.04 -9.48
CA LYS A 65 11.40 6.43 -10.59
C LYS A 65 11.19 4.93 -10.37
N GLU A 66 12.24 4.22 -9.95
CA GLU A 66 12.17 2.77 -9.69
C GLU A 66 11.26 2.44 -8.51
N ASP A 67 11.28 3.26 -7.44
CA ASP A 67 10.37 3.10 -6.30
C ASP A 67 8.91 3.33 -6.70
N VAL A 68 8.65 4.33 -7.55
CA VAL A 68 7.30 4.61 -8.07
C VAL A 68 6.83 3.47 -8.97
N GLU A 69 7.68 2.95 -9.84
CA GLU A 69 7.36 1.78 -10.68
C GLU A 69 7.10 0.54 -9.82
N PHE A 70 7.89 0.32 -8.77
CA PHE A 70 7.69 -0.76 -7.82
C PHE A 70 6.38 -0.62 -7.03
N TYR A 71 6.05 0.60 -6.59
CA TYR A 71 4.78 0.90 -5.93
C TYR A 71 3.59 0.57 -6.84
N GLU A 72 3.60 1.03 -8.09
CA GLU A 72 2.53 0.75 -9.05
C GLU A 72 2.43 -0.75 -9.36
N TYR A 73 3.57 -1.43 -9.48
CA TYR A 73 3.62 -2.88 -9.63
C TYR A 73 2.97 -3.62 -8.44
N ALA A 74 3.34 -3.26 -7.20
CA ALA A 74 2.78 -3.87 -6.00
C ALA A 74 1.27 -3.61 -5.89
N ARG A 75 0.84 -2.41 -6.26
CA ARG A 75 -0.57 -2.02 -6.30
C ARG A 75 -1.35 -2.85 -7.32
N GLN A 76 -0.89 -2.94 -8.57
CA GLN A 76 -1.53 -3.75 -9.61
C GLN A 76 -1.66 -5.22 -9.19
N ARG A 77 -0.60 -5.77 -8.58
CA ARG A 77 -0.62 -7.13 -8.05
C ARG A 77 -1.68 -7.30 -6.96
N LEU A 78 -1.79 -6.37 -6.02
CA LEU A 78 -2.80 -6.42 -4.96
C LEU A 78 -4.22 -6.45 -5.54
N HIS A 79 -4.51 -5.60 -6.52
CA HIS A 79 -5.81 -5.56 -7.21
C HIS A 79 -6.10 -6.86 -7.97
N ALA A 80 -5.08 -7.51 -8.53
CA ALA A 80 -5.23 -8.82 -9.18
C ALA A 80 -5.52 -9.97 -8.20
N GLN A 81 -5.28 -9.79 -6.89
CA GLN A 81 -5.51 -10.77 -5.84
C GLN A 81 -6.85 -10.59 -5.10
N ALA A 82 -7.59 -9.50 -5.36
CA ALA A 82 -8.78 -9.07 -4.61
C ALA A 82 -10.10 -9.60 -5.15
#